data_AF-A0A844I008-F1
#
_entry.id   AF-A0A844I008-F1
#
_cell.length_a   1.000
_cell.length_b   1.000
_cell.length_c   1.000
_cell.angle_alpha   90.00
_cell.angle_beta   90.00
_cell.angle_gamma   90.00
#
_symmetry.space_group_name_H-M   'P 1'
#
loop_
_entity.id
_entity.type
_entity.pdbx_description
1 polymer ?
#
loop_
_entity_poly.entity_id
_entity_poly.type
_entity_poly.pdbx_seq_one_letter_code
_entity_poly.pdbx_strand_id
1 'polypeptide(L)' 'MQWIEGYARRQKFRRMAQTLLKEKDDTLSDLGYERLDLEGALHLPIRNDAMQYIEARRSKRAMEARRAKSPRLAG' A
#
# COMPACT_ATOMS: atom_id res chain seq x y z
N MET A 1 25.31 3.23 7.41
CA MET A 1 24.43 4.32 6.93
C MET A 1 22.99 3.90 6.61
N GLN A 2 22.58 2.64 6.81
CA GLN A 2 21.22 2.15 6.47
C GLN A 2 20.05 2.93 7.09
N TRP A 3 20.24 3.56 8.26
CA TRP A 3 19.19 4.34 8.92
C TRP A 3 18.85 5.65 8.17
N ILE A 4 19.84 6.28 7.53
CA ILE A 4 19.66 7.51 6.73
C ILE A 4 18.86 7.19 5.47
N GLU A 5 19.15 6.07 4.81
CA GLU A 5 18.42 5.61 3.63
C GLU A 5 16.98 5.24 3.96
N GLY A 6 16.74 4.52 5.05
CA GLY A 6 15.39 4.22 5.54
C GLY A 6 14.59 5.48 5.84
N TYR A 7 15.23 6.46 6.51
CA TYR A 7 14.62 7.75 6.77
C TYR A 7 14.30 8.53 5.48
N ALA A 8 15.23 8.57 4.52
CA ALA A 8 15.02 9.24 3.24
C ALA A 8 13.85 8.60 2.44
N ARG A 9 13.77 7.26 2.41
CA ARG A 9 12.63 6.54 1.81
C ARG A 9 11.32 6.89 2.52
N ARG A 10 11.33 6.94 3.86
CA ARG A 10 10.17 7.35 4.66
C ARG A 10 9.72 8.78 4.34
N GLN A 11 10.65 9.71 4.18
CA GLN A 11 10.35 11.09 3.82
C GLN A 11 9.73 11.21 2.43
N LYS A 12 10.27 10.47 1.45
CA LYS A 12 9.70 10.40 0.09
C LYS A 12 8.29 9.84 0.12
N PHE A 13 8.07 8.73 0.83
CA PHE A 13 6.76 8.13 1.00
C PHE A 13 5.77 9.12 1.64
N ARG A 14 6.17 9.79 2.72
CA ARG A 14 5.31 10.75 3.43
C ARG A 14 4.84 11.88 2.53
N ARG A 15 5.74 12.46 1.73
CA ARG A 15 5.38 13.51 0.77
C ARG A 15 4.39 13.00 -0.28
N MET A 16 4.65 11.82 -0.85
CA MET A 16 3.76 11.19 -1.83
C MET A 16 2.38 10.91 -1.22
N ALA A 17 2.31 10.26 -0.06
CA ALA A 17 1.07 9.92 0.61
C ALA A 17 0.26 11.16 0.98
N GLN A 18 0.91 12.23 1.46
CA GLN A 18 0.22 13.50 1.75
C GLN A 18 -0.38 14.15 0.51
N THR A 19 0.26 14.05 -0.66
CA THR A 19 -0.32 14.50 -1.92
C THR A 19 -1.51 13.64 -2.31
N LEU A 20 -1.35 12.31 -2.28
CA LEU A 20 -2.41 11.37 -2.65
C LEU A 20 -3.64 11.48 -1.75
N LEU A 21 -3.48 11.66 -0.44
CA LEU A 21 -4.60 11.74 0.50
C LEU A 21 -5.51 12.97 0.29
N LYS A 22 -5.09 13.95 -0.50
CA LYS A 22 -5.93 15.08 -0.91
C LYS A 22 -6.88 14.72 -2.06
N GLU A 23 -6.57 13.67 -2.81
CA GLU A 23 -7.39 13.21 -3.91
C GLU A 23 -8.62 12.45 -3.40
N LYS A 24 -9.63 12.31 -4.27
CA LYS A 24 -10.81 11.50 -4.01
C LYS A 24 -10.48 10.00 -4.07
N ASP A 25 -11.31 9.19 -3.44
CA ASP A 25 -11.10 7.74 -3.37
C ASP A 25 -11.16 7.07 -4.75
N ASP A 26 -11.97 7.59 -5.68
CA ASP A 26 -12.00 7.12 -7.07
C ASP A 26 -10.64 7.35 -7.75
N THR A 27 -10.09 8.56 -7.65
CA THR A 27 -8.76 8.90 -8.17
C THR A 27 -7.67 8.04 -7.54
N LEU A 28 -7.75 7.78 -6.23
CA LEU A 28 -6.81 6.88 -5.55
C LEU A 28 -6.90 5.46 -6.09
N SER A 29 -8.12 4.96 -6.30
CA SER A 29 -8.39 3.62 -6.80
C SER A 29 -7.87 3.43 -8.23
N ASP A 30 -8.04 4.43 -9.09
CA ASP A 30 -7.47 4.45 -10.45
C ASP A 30 -5.94 4.37 -10.44
N LEU A 31 -5.30 4.99 -9.45
CA LEU A 31 -3.86 4.89 -9.20
C LEU A 31 -3.45 3.60 -8.46
N GLY A 32 -4.41 2.72 -8.16
CA GLY A 32 -4.22 1.46 -7.46
C GLY A 32 -3.95 1.61 -5.95
N TYR A 33 -4.28 2.75 -5.35
CA TYR A 33 -4.14 3.01 -3.92
C TYR A 33 -5.48 2.96 -3.21
N GLU A 34 -5.46 2.52 -1.95
CA GLU A 34 -6.59 2.67 -1.03
C GLU A 34 -6.19 3.65 0.07
N ARG A 35 -7.11 4.56 0.43
CA ARG A 35 -6.87 5.59 1.46
C ARG A 35 -6.39 4.97 2.78
N LEU A 36 -7.08 3.92 3.22
CA LEU A 36 -6.75 3.20 4.46
C LEU A 36 -5.33 2.60 4.45
N ASP A 37 -4.86 2.17 3.28
CA ASP A 37 -3.51 1.62 3.15
C ASP A 37 -2.45 2.72 3.29
N LEU A 38 -2.68 3.88 2.66
CA LEU A 38 -1.81 5.04 2.76
C LEU A 38 -1.75 5.58 4.20
N GLU A 39 -2.90 5.71 4.85
CA GLU A 39 -3.00 6.12 6.26
C GLU A 39 -2.32 5.11 7.19
N GLY A 40 -2.57 3.81 7.01
CA GLY A 40 -1.91 2.76 7.78
C GLY A 40 -0.39 2.79 7.61
N ALA A 41 0.09 2.97 6.37
CA ALA A 41 1.50 3.07 6.06
C ALA A 41 2.16 4.30 6.73
N LEU A 42 1.45 5.43 6.83
CA LEU A 42 1.93 6.65 7.51
C LEU A 42 2.11 6.49 9.03
N HIS A 43 1.50 5.48 9.64
CA HIS A 43 1.64 5.20 11.07
C HIS A 43 2.70 4.13 11.38
N LEU A 44 3.32 3.53 10.37
CA LEU A 44 4.35 2.52 10.58
C LEU A 44 5.61 3.08 11.26
N PRO A 45 6.29 2.27 12.10
CA PRO A 45 7.62 2.60 12.62
C PRO A 45 8.62 2.87 11.49
N ILE A 46 9.61 3.75 11.70
CA ILE A 46 10.62 4.14 10.68
C ILE A 46 11.37 2.93 10.11
N ARG A 47 11.56 1.88 10.92
CA ARG A 47 12.24 0.64 10.51
C ARG A 47 11.43 -0.21 9.52
N ASN A 48 10.13 0.06 9.37
CA ASN A 48 9.24 -0.65 8.45
C ASN A 48 9.14 0.15 7.16
N ASP A 49 9.39 -0.52 6.03
CA ASP A 49 9.24 0.11 4.72
C ASP A 49 7.76 0.25 4.36
N ALA A 50 7.33 1.50 4.18
CA ALA A 50 5.95 1.85 3.87
C ALA A 50 5.51 1.31 2.51
N MET A 51 6.40 1.28 1.52
CA MET A 51 6.08 0.77 0.19
C MET A 51 5.89 -0.75 0.23
N GLN A 52 6.75 -1.47 0.95
CA GLN A 52 6.57 -2.91 1.13
C GLN A 52 5.24 -3.26 1.83
N TYR A 53 4.80 -2.42 2.78
CA TYR A 53 3.50 -2.61 3.41
C TYR A 53 2.34 -2.47 2.40
N ILE A 54 2.37 -1.44 1.54
CA ILE A 54 1.37 -1.25 0.48
C ILE A 54 1.39 -2.43 -0.49
N GLU A 55 2.58 -2.86 -0.93
CA GLU A 55 2.75 -3.97 -1.86
C GLU A 55 2.24 -5.30 -1.28
N ALA A 56 2.53 -5.59 -0.02
CA ALA A 56 2.03 -6.79 0.66
C ALA A 56 0.49 -6.83 0.66
N ARG A 57 -0.15 -5.68 0.88
CA ARG A 57 -1.61 -5.56 0.92
C ARG A 57 -2.23 -5.69 -0.47
N ARG A 58 -1.60 -5.10 -1.49
CA ARG A 58 -1.97 -5.29 -2.90
C ARG A 58 -1.86 -6.77 -3.31
N SER A 59 -0.75 -7.42 -2.97
CA SER A 59 -0.52 -8.85 -3.26
C SER A 59 -1.57 -9.73 -2.59
N LYS A 60 -1.89 -9.47 -1.31
CA LYS A 60 -2.94 -10.17 -0.57
C LYS A 60 -4.30 -10.05 -1.28
N ARG A 61 -4.72 -8.84 -1.66
CA ARG A 61 -5.99 -8.62 -2.39
C ARG A 61 -6.00 -9.32 -3.75
N ALA A 62 -4.90 -9.27 -4.49
CA ALA A 62 -4.78 -9.97 -5.77
C ALA A 62 -4.92 -11.50 -5.59
N MET A 63 -4.31 -12.05 -4.53
CA MET A 63 -4.44 -13.47 -4.19
C MET A 63 -5.88 -13.84 -3.79
N GLU A 64 -6.52 -13.02 -2.96
CA GLU A 64 -7.92 -13.20 -2.55
C GLU A 64 -8.88 -13.13 -3.74
N ALA A 65 -8.69 -12.18 -4.65
CA ALA A 65 -9.47 -12.05 -5.88
C ALA A 65 -9.31 -13.27 -6.80
N ARG A 66 -8.09 -13.81 -6.92
CA ARG A 66 -7.82 -15.05 -7.68
C ARG A 66 -8.51 -16.26 -7.06
N ARG A 67 -8.52 -16.33 -5.73
CA ARG A 67 -9.20 -17.40 -4.98
C ARG A 67 -10.73 -17.31 -5.12
N ALA A 68 -11.30 -16.11 -5.05
CA ALA A 68 -12.73 -15.90 -5.22
C ALA A 68 -13.21 -16.20 -6.65
N LYS A 69 -12.36 -15.96 -7.66
CA LYS A 69 -12.64 -16.28 -9.07
C LYS A 69 -12.40 -17.74 -9.46
N SER A 70 -11.82 -18.57 -8.60
CA SER A 70 -11.74 -20.01 -8.84
C SER A 70 -13.05 -20.63 -8.36
N PRO A 71 -14.01 -20.99 -9.25
CA PRO A 71 -15.13 -21.80 -8.83
C PRO A 71 -14.53 -23.14 -8.40
N ARG A 72 -15.00 -23.70 -7.29
CA ARG A 72 -14.69 -25.09 -6.98
C ARG A 72 -15.28 -25.94 -8.11
N LEU A 73 -14.45 -26.31 -9.08
CA LEU A 73 -14.71 -27.45 -9.95
C LEU A 73 -14.36 -28.70 -9.13
N ALA A 74 -15.32 -29.15 -8.35
CA ALA A 74 -15.42 -30.47 -7.75
C ALA A 74 -16.88 -30.56 -7.29
N GLY A 75 -17.75 -31.32 -7.95
CA GLY A 75 -17.56 -32.68 -8.45
C GLY A 75 -18.58 -33.52 -7.71
#